data_AF-A0A7Y5WTD0-F1
#
_entry.id   AF-A0A7Y5WTD0-F1
#
_cell.length_a   1.000
_cell.length_b   1.000
_cell.length_c   1.000
_cell.angle_alpha   90.00
_cell.angle_beta   90.00
_cell.angle_gamma   90.00
#
_symmetry.space_group_name_H-M   'P 1'
#
loop_
_entity.id
_entity.type
_entity.pdbx_description
1 polymer ?
#
loop_
_entity_poly.entity_id
_entity_poly.type
_entity_poly.pdbx_seq_one_letter_code
_entity_poly.pdbx_strand_id
1 'polypeptide(L)'
;MELLHQHKGRVALVHLKDRAKDAARTTDERKVAPATFTEVGSGALDFRAILEAAAGAGAEHYFVEQDHTPGDPIASLRKSYAYLQSIA
;
A
#
# COMPACT_ATOMS: atom_id res chain seq x y z
N MET A 1 -5.82 1.97 11.29
CA MET A 1 -5.03 0.90 11.93
C MET A 1 -5.88 -0.09 12.73
N GLU A 2 -7.10 0.26 13.12
CA GLU A 2 -8.00 -0.59 13.90
C GLU A 2 -8.17 -2.03 13.38
N LEU A 3 -8.33 -2.21 12.05
CA LEU A 3 -8.47 -3.53 11.44
C LEU A 3 -7.27 -4.45 11.74
N LEU A 4 -6.03 -3.94 11.67
CA LEU A 4 -4.82 -4.72 11.97
C LEU A 4 -4.80 -5.15 13.45
N HIS A 5 -5.19 -4.26 14.36
CA HIS A 5 -5.24 -4.56 15.79
C HIS A 5 -6.31 -5.61 16.11
N GLN A 6 -7.50 -5.51 15.52
CA GLN A 6 -8.59 -6.48 15.71
C GLN A 6 -8.23 -7.89 15.23
N HIS A 7 -7.34 -7.98 14.23
CA HIS A 7 -6.89 -9.24 13.65
C HIS A 7 -5.47 -9.65 14.08
N LYS A 8 -4.96 -9.13 15.21
CA LYS A 8 -3.65 -9.51 15.75
C LYS A 8 -3.47 -11.04 15.80
N GLY A 9 -2.32 -11.53 15.33
CA GLY A 9 -1.99 -12.95 15.19
C GLY A 9 -2.61 -13.64 13.98
N ARG A 10 -3.36 -12.91 13.13
CA ARG A 10 -4.03 -13.44 11.93
C ARG A 10 -3.70 -12.65 10.65
N VAL A 11 -2.62 -11.85 10.65
CA VAL A 11 -2.21 -11.03 9.51
C VAL A 11 -0.78 -11.39 9.10
N ALA A 12 -0.56 -12.57 8.53
CA ALA A 12 0.80 -13.02 8.16
C ALA A 12 1.35 -12.32 6.90
N LEU A 13 0.47 -11.94 5.97
CA LEU A 13 0.82 -11.37 4.67
C LEU A 13 0.12 -10.01 4.48
N VAL A 14 0.86 -9.00 4.00
CA VAL A 14 0.32 -7.66 3.77
C VAL A 14 0.67 -7.17 2.38
N HIS A 15 -0.33 -6.74 1.62
CA HIS A 15 -0.12 -6.04 0.35
C HIS A 15 -0.07 -4.53 0.60
N LEU A 16 1.00 -3.89 0.14
CA LEU A 16 1.23 -2.45 0.22
C LEU A 16 0.79 -1.82 -1.10
N LYS A 17 -0.42 -1.24 -1.08
CA LYS A 17 -1.05 -0.55 -2.21
C LYS A 17 -1.34 0.88 -1.80
N ASP A 18 -0.83 1.86 -2.55
CA ASP A 18 -1.13 3.27 -2.30
C ASP A 18 -2.15 3.79 -3.31
N ARG A 19 -2.81 4.88 -2.91
CA ARG A 19 -3.80 5.57 -3.72
C ARG A 19 -3.48 7.05 -3.85
N ALA A 20 -3.74 7.61 -5.02
CA ALA A 20 -3.66 9.05 -5.23
C ALA A 20 -4.50 9.80 -4.19
N LYS A 21 -4.01 10.96 -3.75
CA LYS A 21 -4.57 11.68 -2.59
C LYS A 21 -6.02 12.12 -2.80
N ASP A 22 -6.34 12.47 -4.04
CA ASP A 22 -7.63 12.91 -4.54
C ASP A 22 -8.47 11.78 -5.18
N ALA A 23 -8.02 10.53 -5.11
CA ALA A 23 -8.75 9.41 -5.68
C ALA A 23 -10.15 9.26 -5.05
N ALA A 24 -11.16 9.14 -5.90
CA ALA A 24 -12.55 8.93 -5.51
C ALA A 24 -12.70 7.64 -4.68
N ARG A 25 -13.59 7.68 -3.69
CA ARG A 25 -13.93 6.51 -2.88
C ARG A 25 -15.06 5.75 -3.54
N THR A 26 -14.80 4.51 -3.92
CA THR A 26 -15.80 3.59 -4.48
C THR A 26 -15.55 2.18 -3.95
N THR A 27 -16.62 1.42 -3.79
CA THR A 27 -16.55 -0.04 -3.52
C THR A 27 -16.87 -0.86 -4.78
N ASP A 28 -17.21 -0.19 -5.89
CA ASP A 28 -17.39 -0.82 -7.20
C ASP A 28 -16.06 -0.75 -7.96
N GLU A 29 -15.38 -1.89 -8.06
CA GLU A 29 -14.07 -2.02 -8.72
C GLU A 29 -14.11 -1.55 -10.18
N ARG A 30 -15.24 -1.73 -10.86
CA ARG A 30 -15.43 -1.31 -12.27
C ARG A 30 -15.38 0.21 -12.45
N LYS A 31 -15.49 0.97 -11.36
CA LYS A 31 -15.43 2.44 -11.34
C LYS A 31 -14.07 2.97 -10.87
N VAL A 32 -13.13 2.10 -10.53
CA VAL A 32 -11.80 2.52 -10.11
C VAL A 32 -11.01 2.95 -11.34
N ALA A 33 -10.74 4.26 -11.44
CA ALA A 33 -9.93 4.78 -12.54
C ALA A 33 -8.47 4.33 -12.38
N PRO A 34 -7.72 4.07 -13.46
CA PRO A 34 -6.30 3.69 -13.38
C PRO A 34 -5.44 4.69 -12.61
N ALA A 35 -5.76 5.99 -12.67
CA ALA A 35 -5.08 7.05 -11.92
C ALA A 35 -5.33 6.99 -10.40
N THR A 36 -6.19 6.10 -9.91
CA THR A 36 -6.40 5.85 -8.48
C THR A 36 -5.13 5.32 -7.83
N PHE A 37 -4.34 4.51 -8.56
CA PHE A 37 -3.18 3.83 -8.03
C PHE A 37 -1.91 4.65 -8.25
N THR A 38 -1.03 4.64 -7.26
CA THR A 38 0.28 5.29 -7.32
C THR A 38 1.29 4.49 -6.51
N GLU A 39 2.56 4.80 -6.70
CA GLU A 39 3.68 4.18 -6.01
C GLU A 39 3.57 4.37 -4.50
N VAL A 40 3.97 3.35 -3.74
CA VAL A 40 3.97 3.36 -2.28
C VAL A 40 4.80 4.56 -1.78
N GLY A 41 4.15 5.44 -1.01
CA GLY A 41 4.75 6.67 -0.47
C GLY A 41 4.51 7.93 -1.29
N SER A 42 3.89 7.82 -2.47
CA SER A 42 3.52 8.96 -3.31
C SER A 42 2.07 9.40 -3.10
N GLY A 43 1.25 8.57 -2.46
CA GLY A 43 -0.18 8.75 -2.30
C GLY A 43 -0.60 9.28 -0.93
N ALA A 44 -1.75 8.80 -0.47
CA ALA A 44 -2.43 9.28 0.72
C ALA A 44 -2.21 8.45 1.98
N LEU A 45 -1.62 7.26 1.87
CA LEU A 45 -1.47 6.36 3.02
C LEU A 45 -0.19 6.65 3.81
N ASP A 46 -0.30 6.61 5.14
CA ASP A 46 0.85 6.70 6.06
C ASP A 46 1.48 5.31 6.25
N PHE A 47 2.47 5.00 5.42
CA PHE A 47 3.11 3.68 5.45
C PHE A 47 3.98 3.46 6.68
N ARG A 48 4.50 4.49 7.35
CA ARG A 48 5.23 4.30 8.61
C ARG A 48 4.28 3.73 9.67
N ALA A 49 3.13 4.38 9.86
CA ALA A 49 2.13 3.92 10.82
C ALA A 49 1.53 2.55 10.42
N ILE A 50 1.33 2.28 9.12
CA ILE A 50 0.84 1.00 8.63
C ILE A 50 1.82 -0.14 8.91
N LEU A 51 3.12 0.05 8.61
CA LEU A 51 4.13 -0.97 8.81
C LEU A 51 4.32 -1.30 10.30
N GLU A 52 4.33 -0.28 11.17
CA GLU A 52 4.38 -0.47 12.62
C GLU A 52 3.17 -1.26 13.14
N ALA A 53 1.96 -0.91 12.68
CA ALA A 53 0.73 -1.61 13.07
C ALA A 53 0.69 -3.05 12.52
N ALA A 54 1.16 -3.27 11.28
CA ALA A 54 1.22 -4.59 10.66
C ALA A 54 2.21 -5.51 11.37
N ALA A 55 3.40 -5.00 11.71
CA ALA A 55 4.38 -5.72 12.52
C ALA A 55 3.80 -6.09 13.90
N GLY A 56 3.13 -5.15 14.57
CA GLY A 56 2.43 -5.40 15.83
C GLY A 56 1.28 -6.41 15.74
N ALA A 57 0.70 -6.57 14.55
CA ALA A 57 -0.35 -7.55 14.24
C ALA A 57 0.20 -8.94 13.87
N GLY A 58 1.52 -9.08 13.67
CA GLY A 58 2.18 -10.35 13.34
C GLY A 58 2.43 -10.58 11.85
N ALA A 59 2.57 -9.52 11.06
CA ALA A 59 2.95 -9.65 9.64
C ALA A 59 4.40 -10.12 9.46
N GLU A 60 4.55 -11.14 8.62
CA GLU A 60 5.82 -11.80 8.28
C GLU A 60 6.30 -11.40 6.88
N HIS A 61 5.37 -11.11 5.96
CA HIS A 61 5.69 -10.76 4.58
C HIS A 61 4.91 -9.54 4.09
N TYR A 62 5.60 -8.71 3.31
CA TYR A 62 5.08 -7.49 2.71
C TYR A 62 5.30 -7.51 1.21
N PHE A 63 4.25 -7.20 0.44
CA PHE A 63 4.27 -7.24 -1.01
C PHE A 63 3.88 -5.87 -1.56
N VAL A 64 4.78 -5.22 -2.29
CA VAL A 64 4.42 -4.01 -3.04
C VAL A 64 3.53 -4.43 -4.21
N GLU A 65 2.34 -3.84 -4.32
CA GLU A 65 1.36 -4.15 -5.36
C GLU A 65 0.75 -2.86 -5.91
N GLN A 66 0.48 -2.84 -7.22
CA GLN A 66 -0.20 -1.74 -7.89
C GLN A 66 -1.04 -2.29 -9.06
N ASP A 67 -2.37 -2.19 -8.98
CA ASP A 67 -3.28 -2.79 -9.98
C ASP A 67 -3.16 -2.17 -11.37
N HIS A 68 -2.91 -0.86 -11.40
CA HIS A 68 -2.63 -0.12 -12.62
C HIS A 68 -1.36 0.68 -12.48
N THR A 69 -0.42 0.45 -13.41
CA THR A 69 0.86 1.16 -13.43
C THR A 69 1.01 1.92 -14.74
N PRO A 70 0.65 3.21 -14.80
CA PRO A 70 0.94 4.04 -15.95
C PRO A 70 2.46 4.15 -16.14
N GLY A 71 2.96 3.76 -17.32
CA GLY A 71 4.40 3.81 -17.63
C GLY A 71 5.14 2.51 -17.34
N ASP A 72 6.44 2.59 -17.02
CA ASP A 72 7.30 1.43 -16.79
C ASP A 72 7.09 0.85 -15.37
N PRO A 73 6.62 -0.41 -15.25
CA PRO A 73 6.40 -1.04 -13.96
C PRO A 73 7.67 -1.21 -13.12
N ILE A 74 8.84 -1.37 -13.75
CA ILE A 74 10.10 -1.51 -13.02
C ILE A 74 10.53 -0.16 -12.44
N ALA A 75 10.35 0.93 -13.20
CA ALA A 75 10.59 2.27 -12.68
C ALA A 75 9.65 2.63 -11.51
N SER A 76 8.37 2.26 -11.62
CA SER A 76 7.38 2.40 -10.54
C SER A 76 7.80 1.62 -9.28
N LEU A 77 8.15 0.34 -9.45
CA LEU A 77 8.60 -0.51 -8.35
C LEU A 77 9.85 0.05 -7.65
N ARG A 78 10.82 0.59 -8.41
CA ARG A 78 12.01 1.23 -7.84
C ARG A 78 11.67 2.42 -6.94
N LYS A 79 10.67 3.23 -7.29
CA LYS A 79 10.22 4.35 -6.45
C LYS A 79 9.62 3.86 -5.13
N SER A 80 8.70 2.89 -5.21
CA SER A 80 8.10 2.25 -4.04
C SER A 80 9.16 1.65 -3.13
N TYR A 81 10.14 0.94 -3.71
CA TYR A 81 11.27 0.37 -2.96
C TYR A 81 12.12 1.45 -2.28
N ALA A 82 12.50 2.51 -3.00
CA ALA A 82 13.33 3.58 -2.45
C ALA A 82 12.64 4.30 -1.29
N TYR A 83 11.34 4.55 -1.40
CA TYR A 83 10.55 5.11 -0.30
C TYR A 83 10.53 4.17 0.90
N LEU A 84 10.19 2.89 0.71
CA LEU A 84 10.15 1.90 1.79
C LEU A 84 11.51 1.76 2.47
N GLN A 85 12.60 1.72 1.71
CA GLN A 85 13.96 1.68 2.24
C GLN A 85 14.30 2.92 3.11
N SER A 86 13.69 4.08 2.81
CA SER A 86 13.91 5.31 3.58
C SER A 86 13.14 5.37 4.90
N ILE A 87 12.10 4.54 5.06
CA ILE A 87 11.24 4.55 6.26
C ILE A 87 11.33 3.28 7.11
N ALA A 88 11.87 2.20 6.53
CA ALA A 88 12.14 0.93 7.20
C ALA A 88 13.35 1.00 8.14
#